data_AF-A0A2E9K9Y8-F1
#
_entry.id   AF-A0A2E9K9Y8-F1
#
_cell.length_a   1.000
_cell.length_b   1.000
_cell.length_c   1.000
_cell.angle_alpha   90.00
_cell.angle_beta   90.00
_cell.angle_gamma   90.00
#
_symmetry.space_group_name_H-M   'P 1'
#
loop_
_entity.id
_entity.type
_entity.pdbx_description
1 polymer ?
#
loop_
_entity_poly.entity_id
_entity_poly.type
_entity_poly.pdbx_seq_one_letter_code
_entity_poly.pdbx_strand_id
1 'polypeptide(L)'
;MDLFSFLKVSMPELTAEDTKIHFAAHNGTENPLDVFLAGEFDLWQQYQTRRNFNRPYVIGLIPLAAEDRYLFTGVYHVKGMREQEEGVGYFYDLEPEDRVLEYAGRLVIDIVFRDRARYRYAESLSDRLKIAEFKEEKLSLSDFPGYHNVDISKNELDMIIRQNIPTWRGALESVAGIYLISDTQNGQLYVGSATGLGGIYSRWATYAATGHGGNVLLKALLDKEETSASAFRYSILEIADTHASHDDILKRESHWKRILLSRSHGLNAN
;
A
#
# COMPACT_ATOMS: atom_id res chain seq x y z
N MET A 1 17.94 -14.62 8.33
CA MET A 1 19.11 -13.77 7.99
C MET A 1 18.84 -12.36 8.50
N ASP A 2 19.83 -11.65 9.05
CA ASP A 2 19.64 -10.24 9.42
C ASP A 2 19.91 -9.29 8.23
N LEU A 3 19.33 -8.10 8.29
CA LEU A 3 19.38 -7.11 7.22
C LEU A 3 20.80 -6.66 6.88
N PHE A 4 21.65 -6.41 7.89
CA PHE A 4 23.00 -5.90 7.64
C PHE A 4 23.88 -6.96 6.97
N SER A 5 23.82 -8.21 7.42
CA SER A 5 24.52 -9.33 6.76
C SER A 5 24.11 -9.49 5.30
N PHE A 6 22.83 -9.30 4.99
CA PHE A 6 22.32 -9.34 3.62
C PHE A 6 22.84 -8.17 2.77
N LEU A 7 22.70 -6.93 3.25
CA LEU A 7 23.12 -5.74 2.51
C LEU A 7 24.63 -5.69 2.29
N LYS A 8 25.43 -6.21 3.23
CA LYS A 8 26.90 -6.27 3.13
C LYS A 8 27.42 -7.10 1.95
N VAL A 9 26.59 -7.99 1.39
CA VAL A 9 26.96 -8.72 0.17
C VAL A 9 27.17 -7.76 -1.00
N SER A 10 26.33 -6.73 -1.12
CA SER A 10 26.44 -5.69 -2.15
C SER A 10 27.16 -4.42 -1.67
N MET A 11 27.14 -4.15 -0.36
CA MET A 11 27.74 -2.97 0.29
C MET A 11 28.67 -3.36 1.45
N PRO A 12 29.86 -3.90 1.19
CA PRO A 12 30.77 -4.35 2.25
C PRO A 12 31.14 -3.25 3.26
N GLU A 13 31.11 -1.99 2.84
CA GLU A 13 31.42 -0.81 3.65
C GLU A 13 30.29 -0.38 4.60
N LEU A 14 29.06 -0.89 4.44
CA LEU A 14 27.92 -0.50 5.27
C LEU A 14 28.08 -1.05 6.70
N THR A 15 28.21 -0.14 7.68
CA THR A 15 28.30 -0.48 9.11
C THR A 15 27.05 -0.02 9.86
N ALA A 16 26.75 -0.66 10.99
CA ALA A 16 25.59 -0.27 11.80
C ALA A 16 25.85 1.09 12.49
N GLU A 17 27.09 1.34 12.89
CA GLU A 17 27.57 2.55 13.54
C GLU A 17 27.47 3.79 12.63
N ASP A 18 27.62 3.62 11.32
CA ASP A 18 27.50 4.68 10.32
C ASP A 18 26.09 4.79 9.74
N THR A 19 25.10 4.09 10.32
CA THR A 19 23.74 4.02 9.77
C THR A 19 22.68 4.49 10.75
N LYS A 20 21.76 5.32 10.26
CA LYS A 20 20.47 5.58 10.89
C LYS A 20 19.37 4.74 10.27
N ILE A 21 18.48 4.22 11.11
CA ILE A 21 17.21 3.62 10.67
C ILE A 21 16.12 4.68 10.78
N HIS A 22 15.42 4.92 9.67
CA HIS A 22 14.24 5.76 9.58
C HIS A 22 13.00 4.85 9.51
N PHE A 23 12.32 4.69 10.63
CA PHE A 23 10.98 4.12 10.70
C PHE A 23 9.97 5.20 10.29
N ALA A 24 9.70 5.26 9.00
CA ALA A 24 8.78 6.23 8.42
C ALA A 24 7.39 6.05 9.04
N ALA A 25 6.76 7.14 9.45
CA ALA A 25 5.46 7.11 10.06
C ALA A 25 4.60 8.24 9.50
N HIS A 26 3.28 8.12 9.66
CA HIS A 26 2.33 9.16 9.26
C HIS A 26 2.76 10.52 9.83
N ASN A 27 2.97 11.50 8.96
CA ASN A 27 3.49 12.82 9.36
C ASN A 27 2.39 13.77 9.87
N GLY A 28 1.13 13.34 9.82
CA GLY A 28 -0.05 14.14 10.16
C GLY A 28 -0.93 14.41 8.93
N THR A 29 -0.35 14.30 7.73
CA THR A 29 -1.01 14.56 6.45
C THR A 29 -0.90 13.36 5.51
N GLU A 30 0.29 12.76 5.43
CA GLU A 30 0.64 11.73 4.45
C GLU A 30 1.03 10.43 5.16
N ASN A 31 0.60 9.32 4.59
CA ASN A 31 1.05 7.98 4.97
C ASN A 31 2.28 7.61 4.13
N PRO A 32 3.41 7.21 4.76
CA PRO A 32 4.65 6.93 4.06
C PRO A 32 4.56 5.78 3.05
N LEU A 33 3.71 4.78 3.29
CA LEU A 33 3.48 3.69 2.33
C LEU A 33 2.89 4.23 1.03
N ASP A 34 1.93 5.14 1.15
CA ASP A 34 1.26 5.71 -0.01
C ASP A 34 2.22 6.61 -0.81
N VAL A 35 3.06 7.38 -0.11
CA VAL A 35 4.10 8.20 -0.74
C VAL A 35 5.14 7.32 -1.46
N PHE A 36 5.51 6.18 -0.88
CA PHE A 36 6.41 5.21 -1.53
C PHE A 36 5.83 4.62 -2.79
N LEU A 37 4.57 4.23 -2.76
CA LEU A 37 3.89 3.65 -3.90
C LEU A 37 3.61 4.67 -5.01
N ALA A 38 3.55 5.97 -4.68
CA ALA A 38 3.56 7.07 -5.64
C ALA A 38 4.93 7.34 -6.28
N GLY A 39 6.01 6.73 -5.76
CA GLY A 39 7.38 7.01 -6.20
C GLY A 39 7.97 8.31 -5.64
N GLU A 40 7.33 8.92 -4.64
CA GLU A 40 7.71 10.23 -4.08
C GLU A 40 8.50 10.12 -2.75
N PHE A 41 8.70 8.90 -2.25
CA PHE A 41 9.24 8.67 -0.91
C PHE A 41 10.63 9.26 -0.70
N ASP A 42 11.49 9.20 -1.72
CA ASP A 42 12.85 9.72 -1.64
C ASP A 42 12.84 11.23 -1.41
N LEU A 43 12.02 11.98 -2.15
CA LEU A 43 11.85 13.42 -1.95
C LEU A 43 11.19 13.72 -0.60
N TRP A 44 10.16 12.95 -0.25
CA TRP A 44 9.42 13.13 0.99
C TRP A 44 10.30 12.97 2.23
N GLN A 45 11.16 11.96 2.26
CA GLN A 45 12.02 11.72 3.43
C GLN A 45 13.18 12.72 3.54
N GLN A 46 13.54 13.45 2.49
CA GLN A 46 14.59 14.48 2.56
C GLN A 46 14.25 15.58 3.57
N TYR A 47 12.95 15.91 3.72
CA TYR A 47 12.50 16.88 4.71
C TYR A 47 12.38 16.27 6.10
N GLN A 48 12.97 16.93 7.09
CA GLN A 48 12.95 16.52 8.50
C GLN A 48 12.68 17.73 9.40
N THR A 49 11.90 17.54 10.47
CA THR A 49 11.64 18.62 11.45
C THR A 49 12.78 18.82 12.45
N ARG A 50 13.73 17.87 12.49
CA ARG A 50 14.92 17.87 13.35
C ARG A 50 16.11 17.32 12.56
N ARG A 51 17.31 17.48 13.12
CA ARG A 51 18.54 16.92 12.55
C ARG A 51 18.63 15.40 12.78
N ASN A 52 17.76 14.63 12.13
CA ASN A 52 17.58 13.20 12.37
C ASN A 52 18.62 12.31 11.66
N PHE A 53 19.16 12.75 10.51
CA PHE A 53 20.11 11.99 9.70
C PHE A 53 21.53 12.49 9.93
N ASN A 54 22.08 12.15 11.09
CA ASN A 54 23.42 12.57 11.52
C ASN A 54 24.49 11.49 11.33
N ARG A 55 24.26 10.58 10.39
CA ARG A 55 25.15 9.47 10.04
C ARG A 55 25.33 9.42 8.52
N PRO A 56 26.43 8.84 8.01
CA PRO A 56 26.66 8.72 6.57
C PRO A 56 25.55 8.00 5.80
N TYR A 57 24.89 7.02 6.43
CA TYR A 57 23.83 6.23 5.79
C TYR A 57 22.49 6.34 6.52
N VAL A 58 21.40 6.24 5.76
CA VAL A 58 20.04 6.06 6.25
C VAL A 58 19.42 4.83 5.60
N ILE A 59 18.80 3.95 6.39
CA ILE A 59 17.93 2.89 5.90
C ILE A 59 16.49 3.30 6.15
N GLY A 60 15.67 3.32 5.11
CA GLY A 60 14.24 3.61 5.22
C GLY A 60 13.40 2.33 5.40
N LEU A 61 12.49 2.37 6.37
CA LEU A 61 11.57 1.29 6.72
C LEU A 61 10.16 1.85 6.91
N ILE A 62 9.17 1.30 6.19
CA ILE A 62 7.76 1.72 6.28
C ILE A 62 6.95 0.64 6.99
N PRO A 63 6.19 0.94 8.05
CA PRO A 63 5.35 -0.04 8.72
C PRO A 63 4.28 -0.59 7.77
N LEU A 64 4.13 -1.92 7.76
CA LEU A 64 3.03 -2.60 7.10
C LEU A 64 1.87 -2.81 8.09
N ALA A 65 0.68 -3.13 7.59
CA ALA A 65 -0.51 -3.30 8.42
C ALA A 65 -0.41 -4.46 9.44
N ALA A 66 0.51 -5.40 9.23
CA ALA A 66 0.84 -6.42 10.21
C ALA A 66 1.80 -5.84 11.27
N GLU A 67 1.48 -6.06 12.55
CA GLU A 67 2.34 -5.68 13.68
C GLU A 67 3.77 -6.21 13.46
N ASP A 68 4.77 -5.37 13.76
CA ASP A 68 6.21 -5.68 13.68
C ASP A 68 6.81 -5.90 12.28
N ARG A 69 6.07 -5.71 11.18
CA ARG A 69 6.60 -5.81 9.81
C ARG A 69 6.81 -4.46 9.13
N TYR A 70 7.93 -4.34 8.43
CA TYR A 70 8.33 -3.12 7.74
C TYR A 70 8.81 -3.38 6.32
N LEU A 71 8.35 -2.57 5.36
CA LEU A 71 8.83 -2.57 3.99
C LEU A 71 10.15 -1.79 3.90
N PHE A 72 11.18 -2.41 3.35
CA PHE A 72 12.44 -1.74 3.05
C PHE A 72 12.29 -0.80 1.85
N THR A 73 12.71 0.45 1.99
CA THR A 73 12.62 1.46 0.91
C THR A 73 13.96 1.72 0.23
N GLY A 74 15.08 1.42 0.90
CA GLY A 74 16.41 1.66 0.36
C GLY A 74 17.46 1.95 1.43
N VAL A 75 18.72 2.01 0.98
CA VAL A 75 19.84 2.63 1.69
C VAL A 75 20.14 3.96 0.99
N TYR A 76 20.36 5.01 1.75
CA TYR A 76 20.60 6.36 1.23
C TYR A 76 21.88 6.94 1.83
N HIS A 77 22.71 7.56 1.01
CA HIS A 77 23.88 8.32 1.44
C HIS A 77 23.46 9.74 1.80
N VAL A 78 23.86 10.20 2.98
CA VAL A 78 23.66 11.58 3.41
C VAL A 78 24.82 12.43 2.89
N LYS A 79 24.60 13.19 1.82
CA LYS A 79 25.65 14.05 1.20
C LYS A 79 25.74 15.43 1.82
N GLY A 80 24.66 15.88 2.44
CA GLY A 80 24.59 17.20 3.05
C GLY A 80 23.24 17.48 3.67
N MET A 81 23.15 18.65 4.29
CA MET A 81 21.92 19.15 4.89
C MET A 81 21.88 20.67 4.74
N ARG A 82 20.70 21.18 4.38
CA ARG A 82 20.38 22.60 4.31
C ARG A 82 19.26 22.90 5.30
N GLU A 83 19.38 24.02 6.00
CA GLU A 83 18.30 24.52 6.83
C GLU A 83 17.29 25.27 5.98
N GLN A 84 16.02 25.19 6.34
CA GLN A 84 14.97 25.96 5.69
C GLN A 84 15.19 27.47 5.95
N GLU A 85 15.03 28.30 4.91
CA GLU A 85 15.26 29.75 5.01
C GLU A 85 14.25 30.42 5.95
N GLU A 86 12.99 29.97 5.94
CA GLU A 86 11.92 30.44 6.82
C GLU A 86 11.29 29.28 7.59
N GLY A 87 11.30 29.37 8.93
CA GLY A 87 10.71 28.36 9.82
C GLY A 87 11.72 27.38 10.41
N VAL A 88 11.24 26.22 10.87
CA VAL A 88 12.08 25.15 11.44
C VAL A 88 11.94 23.91 10.57
N GLY A 89 13.00 23.60 9.81
CA GLY A 89 13.04 22.46 8.90
C GLY A 89 14.45 22.20 8.38
N TYR A 90 14.74 20.95 8.08
CA TYR A 90 16.03 20.49 7.56
C TYR A 90 15.79 19.66 6.30
N PHE A 91 16.46 20.03 5.21
CA PHE A 91 16.44 19.30 3.96
C PHE A 91 17.76 18.58 3.76
N TYR A 92 17.71 17.26 3.74
CA TYR A 92 18.87 16.41 3.52
C TYR A 92 19.04 16.11 2.03
N ASP A 93 20.28 16.16 1.56
CA ASP A 93 20.64 15.64 0.24
C ASP A 93 20.90 14.14 0.39
N LEU A 94 19.92 13.34 -0.05
CA LEU A 94 19.91 11.89 0.06
C LEU A 94 20.08 11.27 -1.32
N GLU A 95 21.17 10.55 -1.52
CA GLU A 95 21.44 9.79 -2.74
C GLU A 95 21.11 8.31 -2.49
N PRO A 96 20.13 7.71 -3.20
CA PRO A 96 19.86 6.28 -3.09
C PRO A 96 21.06 5.44 -3.52
N GLU A 97 21.27 4.31 -2.85
CA GLU A 97 22.30 3.34 -3.24
C GLU A 97 21.77 2.36 -4.29
N ASP A 98 22.22 2.52 -5.54
CA ASP A 98 21.81 1.71 -6.68
C ASP A 98 22.05 0.20 -6.48
N ARG A 99 23.14 -0.19 -5.80
CA ARG A 99 23.50 -1.61 -5.58
C ARG A 99 22.48 -2.42 -4.78
N VAL A 100 21.57 -1.75 -4.08
CA VAL A 100 20.54 -2.38 -3.24
C VAL A 100 19.14 -1.85 -3.53
N LEU A 101 19.01 -0.95 -4.52
CA LEU A 101 17.74 -0.32 -4.89
C LEU A 101 16.72 -1.35 -5.40
N GLU A 102 17.18 -2.44 -6.00
CA GLU A 102 16.30 -3.54 -6.46
C GLU A 102 15.51 -4.22 -5.34
N TYR A 103 15.96 -4.09 -4.08
CA TYR A 103 15.28 -4.66 -2.92
C TYR A 103 14.21 -3.73 -2.34
N ALA A 104 14.22 -2.45 -2.73
CA ALA A 104 13.24 -1.47 -2.32
C ALA A 104 11.84 -1.90 -2.76
N GLY A 105 10.90 -1.99 -1.81
CA GLY A 105 9.53 -2.44 -2.08
C GLY A 105 9.38 -3.95 -2.23
N ARG A 106 10.45 -4.74 -2.07
CA ARG A 106 10.42 -6.22 -2.13
C ARG A 106 10.80 -6.87 -0.82
N LEU A 107 11.77 -6.30 -0.11
CA LEU A 107 12.28 -6.84 1.14
C LEU A 107 11.37 -6.40 2.31
N VAL A 108 10.88 -7.37 3.08
CA VAL A 108 10.11 -7.13 4.30
C VAL A 108 10.96 -7.51 5.51
N ILE A 109 11.04 -6.61 6.47
CA ILE A 109 11.81 -6.73 7.69
C ILE A 109 10.86 -6.98 8.85
N ASP A 110 11.13 -8.03 9.62
CA ASP A 110 10.51 -8.31 10.90
C ASP A 110 11.38 -7.73 12.01
N ILE A 111 10.76 -6.90 12.85
CA ILE A 111 11.39 -6.37 14.05
C ILE A 111 10.33 -6.07 15.11
N VAL A 112 10.40 -6.80 16.21
CA VAL A 112 9.57 -6.55 17.38
C VAL A 112 10.05 -5.27 18.07
N PHE A 113 9.28 -4.20 17.91
CA PHE A 113 9.69 -2.87 18.38
C PHE A 113 8.57 -2.18 19.15
N ARG A 114 8.71 -2.16 20.48
CA ARG A 114 7.72 -1.54 21.39
C ARG A 114 7.92 -0.05 21.65
N ASP A 115 8.86 0.58 20.93
CA ASP A 115 9.22 1.98 21.13
C ASP A 115 8.66 2.84 19.98
N ARG A 116 8.24 4.07 20.28
CA ARG A 116 7.64 4.97 19.30
C ARG A 116 8.67 5.82 18.54
N ALA A 117 9.96 5.74 18.85
CA ALA A 117 10.91 6.64 18.21
C ALA A 117 11.26 6.21 16.77
N ARG A 118 10.99 7.13 15.85
CA ARG A 118 11.06 7.00 14.39
C ARG A 118 12.48 6.95 13.82
N TYR A 119 13.48 7.38 14.59
CA TYR A 119 14.86 7.48 14.13
C TYR A 119 15.78 6.78 15.12
N ARG A 120 16.52 5.76 14.69
CA ARG A 120 17.34 4.93 15.58
C ARG A 120 18.72 4.68 15.03
N TYR A 121 19.68 4.61 15.95
CA TYR A 121 21.04 4.20 15.67
C TYR A 121 21.03 2.71 15.32
N ALA A 122 21.53 2.34 14.16
CA ALA A 122 21.39 0.97 13.68
C ALA A 122 22.19 -0.02 14.53
N GLU A 123 23.29 0.40 15.16
CA GLU A 123 24.07 -0.40 16.11
C GLU A 123 23.23 -0.88 17.32
N SER A 124 22.14 -0.18 17.64
CA SER A 124 21.21 -0.61 18.70
C SER A 124 20.18 -1.65 18.24
N LEU A 125 20.06 -1.89 16.93
CA LEU A 125 18.99 -2.69 16.32
C LEU A 125 19.47 -3.76 15.33
N SER A 126 20.71 -3.72 14.87
CA SER A 126 21.24 -4.55 13.77
C SER A 126 20.91 -6.03 13.94
N ASP A 127 21.09 -6.55 15.15
CA ASP A 127 20.88 -7.98 15.44
C ASP A 127 19.41 -8.39 15.45
N ARG A 128 18.49 -7.41 15.49
CA ARG A 128 17.04 -7.59 15.58
C ARG A 128 16.31 -7.35 14.25
N LEU A 129 16.93 -6.69 13.27
CA LEU A 129 16.36 -6.47 11.95
C LEU A 129 16.45 -7.76 11.13
N LYS A 130 15.41 -8.60 11.16
CA LYS A 130 15.39 -9.89 10.46
C LYS A 130 14.64 -9.78 9.14
N ILE A 131 15.15 -10.41 8.09
CA ILE A 131 14.42 -10.51 6.83
C ILE A 131 13.29 -11.53 7.01
N ALA A 132 12.05 -11.07 6.85
CA ALA A 132 10.84 -11.87 6.98
C ALA A 132 10.42 -12.48 5.64
N GLU A 133 10.49 -11.68 4.58
CA GLU A 133 9.97 -12.02 3.26
C GLU A 133 10.76 -11.28 2.18
N PHE A 134 10.85 -11.91 1.02
CA PHE A 134 11.34 -11.31 -0.21
C PHE A 134 10.27 -11.48 -1.28
N LYS A 135 9.67 -10.37 -1.71
CA LYS A 135 8.61 -10.39 -2.74
C LYS A 135 9.20 -10.54 -4.13
N GLU A 136 8.55 -11.36 -4.94
CA GLU A 136 8.94 -11.60 -6.33
C GLU A 136 8.86 -10.29 -7.14
N GLU A 137 7.79 -9.52 -6.95
CA GLU A 137 7.58 -8.21 -7.58
C GLU A 137 7.71 -7.05 -6.58
N LYS A 138 8.16 -5.90 -7.09
CA LYS A 138 8.21 -4.66 -6.31
C LYS A 138 6.78 -4.21 -6.02
N LEU A 139 6.50 -3.84 -4.78
CA LEU A 139 5.25 -3.18 -4.44
C LEU A 139 5.16 -1.87 -5.24
N SER A 140 4.32 -1.87 -6.27
CA SER A 140 4.07 -0.73 -7.15
C SER A 140 2.60 -0.68 -7.48
N LEU A 141 2.01 0.51 -7.40
CA LEU A 141 0.65 0.79 -7.88
C LEU A 141 0.65 1.73 -9.08
N SER A 142 1.82 2.03 -9.66
CA SER A 142 1.97 2.98 -10.77
C SER A 142 1.23 2.53 -12.03
N ASP A 143 1.17 1.22 -12.28
CA ASP A 143 0.65 0.65 -13.51
C ASP A 143 -0.59 -0.21 -13.26
N PHE A 144 -1.57 -0.08 -14.14
CA PHE A 144 -2.75 -0.92 -14.13
C PHE A 144 -2.41 -2.30 -14.67
N PRO A 145 -2.60 -3.40 -13.91
CA PRO A 145 -2.11 -4.74 -14.28
C PRO A 145 -2.94 -5.42 -15.39
N GLY A 146 -3.96 -4.73 -15.92
CA GLY A 146 -4.98 -5.28 -16.80
C GLY A 146 -6.15 -5.87 -16.01
N TYR A 147 -7.36 -5.79 -16.58
CA TYR A 147 -8.61 -6.11 -15.87
C TYR A 147 -8.63 -7.51 -15.23
N HIS A 148 -8.07 -8.51 -15.91
CA HIS A 148 -8.04 -9.90 -15.44
C HIS A 148 -7.07 -10.18 -14.30
N ASN A 149 -6.10 -9.28 -14.08
CA ASN A 149 -5.07 -9.42 -13.05
C ASN A 149 -5.31 -8.47 -11.87
N VAL A 150 -6.43 -7.74 -11.86
CA VAL A 150 -6.76 -6.84 -10.75
C VAL A 150 -7.09 -7.68 -9.52
N ASP A 151 -6.21 -7.62 -8.53
CA ASP A 151 -6.40 -8.18 -7.20
C ASP A 151 -5.68 -7.30 -6.18
N ILE A 152 -6.41 -6.32 -5.63
CA ILE A 152 -5.85 -5.28 -4.76
C ILE A 152 -6.51 -5.30 -3.38
N SER A 153 -5.74 -5.03 -2.35
CA SER A 153 -6.23 -4.82 -0.98
C SER A 153 -7.00 -3.50 -0.85
N LYS A 154 -7.74 -3.35 0.26
CA LYS A 154 -8.39 -2.09 0.61
C LYS A 154 -7.43 -0.90 0.67
N ASN A 155 -6.23 -1.09 1.21
CA ASN A 155 -5.24 -0.02 1.30
C ASN A 155 -4.77 0.43 -0.09
N GLU A 156 -4.52 -0.53 -0.99
CA GLU A 156 -4.13 -0.24 -2.37
C GLU A 156 -5.27 0.46 -3.13
N LEU A 157 -6.52 0.02 -2.95
CA LEU A 157 -7.69 0.71 -3.47
C LEU A 157 -7.76 2.16 -2.98
N ASP A 158 -7.63 2.38 -1.67
CA ASP A 158 -7.68 3.73 -1.08
C ASP A 158 -6.63 4.63 -1.68
N MET A 159 -5.44 4.08 -1.89
CA MET A 159 -4.33 4.81 -2.47
C MET A 159 -4.58 5.15 -3.94
N ILE A 160 -5.01 4.18 -4.75
CA ILE A 160 -5.37 4.37 -6.17
C ILE A 160 -6.37 5.51 -6.32
N ILE A 161 -7.42 5.52 -5.50
CA ILE A 161 -8.46 6.55 -5.54
C ILE A 161 -7.95 7.89 -5.01
N ARG A 162 -7.26 7.90 -3.86
CA ARG A 162 -6.81 9.14 -3.21
C ARG A 162 -5.75 9.88 -4.03
N GLN A 163 -4.84 9.14 -4.66
CA GLN A 163 -3.81 9.71 -5.54
C GLN A 163 -4.29 9.88 -6.97
N ASN A 164 -5.47 9.38 -7.31
CA ASN A 164 -6.07 9.51 -8.63
C ASN A 164 -5.11 9.00 -9.73
N ILE A 165 -4.54 7.80 -9.51
CA ILE A 165 -3.49 7.25 -10.37
C ILE A 165 -4.01 7.14 -11.82
N PRO A 166 -3.41 7.85 -12.80
CA PRO A 166 -4.01 8.00 -14.13
C PRO A 166 -4.25 6.69 -14.89
N THR A 167 -3.33 5.73 -14.79
CA THR A 167 -3.43 4.41 -15.45
C THR A 167 -4.62 3.62 -14.93
N TRP A 168 -4.80 3.57 -13.60
CA TRP A 168 -5.95 2.95 -12.94
C TRP A 168 -7.25 3.67 -13.23
N ARG A 169 -7.24 5.01 -13.10
CA ARG A 169 -8.43 5.82 -13.35
C ARG A 169 -8.93 5.63 -14.78
N GLY A 170 -8.07 5.82 -15.77
CA GLY A 170 -8.46 5.68 -17.18
C GLY A 170 -8.98 4.28 -17.51
N ALA A 171 -8.34 3.23 -16.99
CA ALA A 171 -8.80 1.86 -17.20
C ALA A 171 -10.15 1.59 -16.54
N LEU A 172 -10.36 2.01 -15.29
CA LEU A 172 -11.57 1.69 -14.53
C LEU A 172 -12.76 2.61 -14.87
N GLU A 173 -12.52 3.86 -15.26
CA GLU A 173 -13.59 4.79 -15.68
C GLU A 173 -14.16 4.43 -17.05
N SER A 174 -13.37 3.77 -17.91
CA SER A 174 -13.74 3.46 -19.30
C SER A 174 -14.61 2.21 -19.46
N VAL A 175 -14.82 1.43 -18.40
CA VAL A 175 -15.59 0.18 -18.46
C VAL A 175 -16.69 0.13 -17.40
N ALA A 176 -17.84 -0.41 -17.79
CA ALA A 176 -18.79 -0.99 -16.85
C ALA A 176 -18.34 -2.42 -16.50
N GLY A 177 -18.98 -3.05 -15.52
CA GLY A 177 -18.67 -4.44 -15.24
C GLY A 177 -19.14 -4.98 -13.91
N ILE A 178 -18.76 -6.22 -13.66
CA ILE A 178 -18.99 -6.97 -12.43
C ILE A 178 -17.65 -7.11 -11.71
N TYR A 179 -17.62 -6.74 -10.44
CA TYR A 179 -16.46 -6.86 -9.56
C TYR A 179 -16.79 -7.73 -8.36
N LEU A 180 -15.73 -8.21 -7.70
CA LEU A 180 -15.79 -9.04 -6.50
C LEU A 180 -15.03 -8.35 -5.38
N ILE A 181 -15.67 -8.24 -4.21
CA ILE A 181 -15.01 -7.91 -2.96
C ILE A 181 -14.97 -9.18 -2.12
N SER A 182 -13.79 -9.60 -1.69
CA SER A 182 -13.58 -10.81 -0.88
C SER A 182 -13.06 -10.42 0.49
N ASP A 183 -13.67 -10.97 1.55
CA ASP A 183 -13.17 -10.84 2.91
C ASP A 183 -12.19 -11.97 3.22
N THR A 184 -10.94 -11.62 3.46
CA THR A 184 -9.86 -12.59 3.73
C THR A 184 -9.91 -13.20 5.13
N GLN A 185 -10.66 -12.60 6.07
CA GLN A 185 -10.78 -13.12 7.44
C GLN A 185 -11.78 -14.26 7.55
N ASN A 186 -12.92 -14.16 6.87
CA ASN A 186 -14.02 -15.12 6.99
C ASN A 186 -14.39 -15.80 5.65
N GLY A 187 -13.76 -15.41 4.53
CA GLY A 187 -13.98 -15.98 3.21
C GLY A 187 -15.28 -15.55 2.53
N GLN A 188 -16.02 -14.60 3.10
CA GLN A 188 -17.29 -14.14 2.52
C GLN A 188 -17.05 -13.30 1.27
N LEU A 189 -17.94 -13.46 0.29
CA LEU A 189 -17.84 -12.82 -1.02
C LEU A 189 -18.99 -11.82 -1.24
N TYR A 190 -18.66 -10.69 -1.85
CA TYR A 190 -19.63 -9.70 -2.33
C TYR A 190 -19.44 -9.48 -3.83
N VAL A 191 -20.48 -9.76 -4.61
CA VAL A 191 -20.53 -9.46 -6.03
C VAL A 191 -21.26 -8.13 -6.22
N GLY A 192 -20.63 -7.18 -6.89
CA GLY A 192 -21.22 -5.90 -7.23
C GLY A 192 -21.10 -5.59 -8.71
N SER A 193 -21.94 -4.68 -9.18
CA SER A 193 -21.88 -4.14 -10.53
C SER A 193 -21.63 -2.64 -10.53
N ALA A 194 -21.09 -2.15 -11.65
CA ALA A 194 -20.96 -0.74 -11.96
C ALA A 194 -21.51 -0.49 -13.37
N THR A 195 -22.43 0.47 -13.49
CA THR A 195 -23.05 0.91 -14.74
C THR A 195 -23.04 2.43 -14.82
N GLY A 196 -23.02 2.97 -16.04
CA GLY A 196 -23.13 4.41 -16.28
C GLY A 196 -21.81 5.17 -16.21
N LEU A 197 -21.91 6.50 -16.07
CA LEU A 197 -20.76 7.40 -16.12
C LEU A 197 -19.76 7.16 -14.98
N GLY A 198 -18.49 7.05 -15.34
CA GLY A 198 -17.38 6.80 -14.40
C GLY A 198 -17.12 5.33 -14.09
N GLY A 199 -17.86 4.41 -14.72
CA GLY A 199 -17.51 2.98 -14.75
C GLY A 199 -17.30 2.33 -13.38
N ILE A 200 -16.41 1.35 -13.32
CA ILE A 200 -16.00 0.67 -12.08
C ILE A 200 -15.36 1.67 -11.10
N TYR A 201 -14.59 2.64 -11.61
CA TYR A 201 -13.87 3.62 -10.78
C TYR A 201 -14.79 4.38 -9.83
N SER A 202 -15.94 4.85 -10.32
CA SER A 202 -16.92 5.59 -9.51
C SER A 202 -17.45 4.76 -8.33
N ARG A 203 -17.76 3.47 -8.57
CA ARG A 203 -18.17 2.56 -7.50
C ARG A 203 -17.04 2.30 -6.51
N TRP A 204 -15.84 2.02 -7.02
CA TRP A 204 -14.65 1.76 -6.21
C TRP A 204 -14.22 2.96 -5.37
N ALA A 205 -14.36 4.19 -5.86
CA ALA A 205 -14.18 5.41 -5.07
C ALA A 205 -15.14 5.50 -3.88
N THR A 206 -16.38 5.03 -4.04
CA THR A 206 -17.35 5.00 -2.93
C THR A 206 -16.93 4.00 -1.85
N TYR A 207 -16.43 2.81 -2.24
CA TYR A 207 -15.90 1.83 -1.29
C TYR A 207 -14.61 2.31 -0.64
N ALA A 208 -13.74 3.02 -1.36
CA ALA A 208 -12.54 3.61 -0.78
C ALA A 208 -12.92 4.57 0.36
N ALA A 209 -13.87 5.48 0.10
CA ALA A 209 -14.32 6.48 1.06
C ALA A 209 -15.09 5.91 2.27
N THR A 210 -15.86 4.84 2.10
CA THR A 210 -16.81 4.35 3.13
C THR A 210 -16.53 2.95 3.66
N GLY A 211 -15.66 2.18 3.00
CA GLY A 211 -15.48 0.74 3.23
C GLY A 211 -16.60 -0.12 2.65
N HIS A 212 -17.87 0.27 2.83
CA HIS A 212 -19.03 -0.57 2.50
C HIS A 212 -19.80 -0.16 1.23
N GLY A 213 -19.54 1.03 0.66
CA GLY A 213 -20.15 1.49 -0.60
C GLY A 213 -21.68 1.61 -0.59
N GLY A 214 -22.27 1.76 0.60
CA GLY A 214 -23.71 1.76 0.82
C GLY A 214 -24.39 0.38 0.90
N ASN A 215 -23.64 -0.73 0.80
CA ASN A 215 -24.22 -2.06 0.96
C ASN A 215 -24.52 -2.37 2.44
N VAL A 216 -25.73 -2.89 2.70
CA VAL A 216 -26.24 -3.13 4.06
C VAL A 216 -25.47 -4.21 4.80
N LEU A 217 -25.10 -5.31 4.13
CA LEU A 217 -24.39 -6.42 4.77
C LEU A 217 -22.91 -6.09 5.00
N LEU A 218 -22.26 -5.40 4.05
CA LEU A 218 -20.91 -4.88 4.26
C LEU A 218 -20.87 -3.88 5.42
N LYS A 219 -21.87 -2.99 5.52
CA LYS A 219 -21.95 -2.06 6.66
C LYS A 219 -22.12 -2.80 7.98
N ALA A 220 -23.08 -3.72 8.06
CA ALA A 220 -23.32 -4.51 9.27
C ALA A 220 -22.12 -5.40 9.66
N LEU A 221 -21.31 -5.80 8.69
CA LEU A 221 -20.06 -6.53 8.92
C LEU A 221 -19.01 -5.62 9.57
N LEU A 222 -18.82 -4.40 9.04
CA LEU A 222 -17.86 -3.41 9.56
C LEU A 222 -18.28 -2.78 10.90
N ASP A 223 -19.56 -2.83 11.25
CA ASP A 223 -20.06 -2.37 12.55
C ASP A 223 -19.67 -3.32 13.71
N LYS A 224 -19.12 -4.51 13.42
CA LYS A 224 -18.62 -5.45 14.43
C LYS A 224 -17.17 -5.10 14.80
N GLU A 225 -16.84 -5.10 16.10
CA GLU A 225 -15.52 -4.69 16.61
C GLU A 225 -14.33 -5.47 16.03
N GLU A 226 -14.53 -6.74 15.66
CA GLU A 226 -13.46 -7.62 15.17
C GLU A 226 -13.21 -7.51 13.66
N THR A 227 -14.11 -6.85 12.91
CA THR A 227 -14.00 -6.80 11.44
C THR A 227 -13.48 -5.45 10.97
N SER A 228 -12.59 -5.49 9.97
CA SER A 228 -12.06 -4.28 9.36
C SER A 228 -12.10 -4.38 7.85
N ALA A 229 -12.36 -3.25 7.19
CA ALA A 229 -12.30 -3.17 5.74
C ALA A 229 -10.91 -3.48 5.21
N SER A 230 -9.86 -3.41 6.04
CA SER A 230 -8.49 -3.81 5.68
C SER A 230 -8.38 -5.29 5.26
N ALA A 231 -9.33 -6.14 5.69
CA ALA A 231 -9.41 -7.54 5.27
C ALA A 231 -9.96 -7.73 3.85
N PHE A 232 -10.48 -6.67 3.21
CA PHE A 232 -11.09 -6.76 1.89
C PHE A 232 -10.05 -6.74 0.76
N ARG A 233 -10.31 -7.59 -0.24
CA ARG A 233 -9.65 -7.58 -1.55
C ARG A 233 -10.66 -7.27 -2.65
N TYR A 234 -10.22 -6.53 -3.67
CA TYR A 234 -11.02 -6.06 -4.79
C TYR A 234 -10.47 -6.65 -6.09
N SER A 235 -11.36 -7.27 -6.87
CA SER A 235 -11.03 -7.86 -8.17
C SER A 235 -12.16 -7.65 -9.18
N ILE A 236 -11.87 -7.87 -10.46
CA ILE A 236 -12.84 -7.72 -11.55
C ILE A 236 -13.18 -9.11 -12.11
N LEU A 237 -14.48 -9.44 -12.14
CA LEU A 237 -14.97 -10.70 -12.69
C LEU A 237 -15.25 -10.59 -14.19
N GLU A 238 -15.83 -9.45 -14.61
CA GLU A 238 -16.31 -9.28 -15.97
C GLU A 238 -16.33 -7.79 -16.34
N ILE A 239 -15.81 -7.45 -17.51
CA ILE A 239 -15.89 -6.10 -18.08
C ILE A 239 -17.00 -6.03 -19.12
N ALA A 240 -17.61 -4.85 -19.25
CA ALA A 240 -18.62 -4.55 -20.25
C ALA A 240 -18.45 -3.12 -20.76
N ASP A 241 -19.03 -2.83 -21.93
CA ASP A 241 -19.12 -1.46 -22.43
C ASP A 241 -19.91 -0.59 -21.44
N THR A 242 -19.47 0.66 -21.23
CA THR A 242 -20.17 1.64 -20.38
C THR A 242 -21.58 1.96 -20.88
N HIS A 243 -21.89 1.68 -22.15
CA HIS A 243 -23.21 1.80 -22.77
C HIS A 243 -24.03 0.52 -22.73
N ALA A 244 -23.52 -0.57 -22.13
CA ALA A 244 -24.29 -1.80 -21.96
C ALA A 244 -25.60 -1.50 -21.22
N SER A 245 -26.68 -2.18 -21.61
CA SER A 245 -27.96 -1.98 -20.97
C SER A 245 -27.87 -2.35 -19.48
N HIS A 246 -28.51 -1.54 -18.64
CA HIS A 246 -28.52 -1.79 -17.19
C HIS A 246 -29.04 -3.20 -16.88
N ASP A 247 -30.07 -3.65 -17.60
CA ASP A 247 -30.65 -4.99 -17.47
C ASP A 247 -29.66 -6.10 -17.79
N ASP A 248 -28.80 -5.94 -18.79
CA ASP A 248 -27.82 -6.97 -19.12
C ASP A 248 -26.73 -7.06 -18.05
N ILE A 249 -26.29 -5.93 -17.50
CA ILE A 249 -25.35 -5.93 -16.39
C ILE A 249 -25.97 -6.59 -15.15
N LEU A 250 -27.23 -6.30 -14.82
CA LEU A 250 -27.93 -6.94 -13.71
C LEU A 250 -28.09 -8.46 -13.89
N LYS A 251 -28.30 -8.93 -15.13
CA LYS A 251 -28.32 -10.37 -15.43
C LYS A 251 -26.95 -11.00 -15.19
N ARG A 252 -25.87 -10.34 -15.62
CA ARG A 252 -24.49 -10.82 -15.40
C ARG A 252 -24.12 -10.80 -13.92
N GLU A 253 -24.47 -9.76 -13.18
CA GLU A 253 -24.31 -9.69 -11.73
C GLU A 253 -25.04 -10.86 -11.04
N SER A 254 -26.31 -11.09 -11.41
CA SER A 254 -27.12 -12.19 -10.87
C SER A 254 -26.54 -13.57 -11.20
N HIS A 255 -25.96 -13.71 -12.39
CA HIS A 255 -25.26 -14.92 -12.80
C HIS A 255 -24.07 -15.22 -11.87
N TRP A 256 -23.22 -14.23 -11.60
CA TRP A 256 -22.07 -14.37 -10.70
C TRP A 256 -22.47 -14.60 -9.24
N LYS A 257 -23.47 -13.88 -8.74
CA LYS A 257 -24.03 -14.12 -7.39
C LYS A 257 -24.48 -15.57 -7.18
N ARG A 258 -25.09 -16.16 -8.21
CA ARG A 258 -25.54 -17.56 -8.18
C ARG A 258 -24.36 -18.53 -8.21
N ILE A 259 -23.36 -18.31 -9.06
CA ILE A 259 -22.20 -19.20 -9.18
C ILE A 259 -21.35 -19.17 -7.90
N LEU A 260 -21.14 -17.99 -7.35
CA LEU A 260 -20.30 -17.78 -6.16
C LEU A 260 -21.06 -17.93 -4.84
N LEU A 261 -22.36 -18.25 -4.91
CA LEU A 261 -23.25 -18.41 -3.75
C LEU A 261 -23.24 -17.20 -2.80
N SER A 262 -23.00 -16.01 -3.32
CA SER A 262 -22.74 -14.82 -2.50
C SER A 262 -23.99 -14.28 -1.78
N ARG A 263 -25.18 -14.81 -2.11
CA ARG A 263 -26.43 -14.55 -1.39
C ARG A 263 -26.63 -15.42 -0.16
N SER A 264 -26.20 -16.69 -0.22
CA SER A 264 -26.40 -17.66 0.86
C SER A 264 -25.20 -17.76 1.80
N HIS A 265 -23.99 -17.53 1.27
CA HIS A 265 -22.74 -17.64 2.02
C HIS A 265 -21.92 -16.35 2.00
N GLY A 266 -22.36 -15.33 1.26
CA GLY A 266 -21.64 -14.07 1.10
C GLY A 266 -22.37 -12.87 1.68
N LEU A 267 -22.10 -11.71 1.10
CA LEU A 267 -22.50 -10.39 1.57
C LEU A 267 -23.50 -9.71 0.61
N ASN A 268 -24.15 -10.47 -0.28
CA ASN A 268 -25.23 -9.97 -1.12
C ASN A 268 -26.60 -10.25 -0.47
N ALA A 269 -27.36 -9.20 -0.15
CA ALA A 269 -28.73 -9.34 0.37
C ALA A 269 -29.80 -9.41 -0.75
N ASN A 270 -29.44 -9.05 -1.98
CA ASN A 270 -30.32 -8.91 -3.14
C ASN A 270 -30.01 -9.93 -4.23
#